data_AF-E9GR28-F1
#
_entry.id   AF-E9GR28-F1
#
_cell.length_a   1.000
_cell.length_b   1.000
_cell.length_c   1.000
_cell.angle_alpha   90.00
_cell.angle_beta   90.00
_cell.angle_gamma   90.00
#
_symmetry.space_group_name_H-M   'P 1'
#
loop_
_entity.id
_entity.type
_entity.pdbx_description
1 polymer ?
#
loop_
_entity_poly.entity_id
_entity_poly.type
_entity_poly.pdbx_seq_one_letter_code
_entity_poly.pdbx_strand_id
1 'polypeptide(L)'
;MEHAELTVTDEWNNLKEQLKATAELLNKTSGELSSVKSDLTNTRIDLAAAVMKLGEMNNELIKNLMKTNDELSNAKRDLTHTTNALEGTEQQELNLTKFELDKTKLNLSKNVDDLLKTINGTENGLAKLQIRTGNLSIELKTFSIRLGHERKVIEANLKNNPEQLRVISISLETTIANLNATRTELMNARLDVADLKSKLNARTREIVDIGQMSTSCSDLQRMGHKLSGFFSVKGSKKMKMVFCDFFPNQNDKQKWIGYTDVKSAPVHFYVQHNSPFDIFGIPIPFDLARHVTSIKDDTDDSDMELEVAKIESQFDQPIVIDQRHGEILDQVEIQEISKGWPLAVNKDYKYSNGTYSN
;
A
#
# COMPACT_ATOMS: atom_id res chain seq x y z
N MET A 1 -87.50 -129.75 145.60
CA MET A 1 -86.47 -128.76 145.20
C MET A 1 -87.10 -127.42 145.47
N GLU A 2 -86.55 -126.74 146.46
CA GLU A 2 -87.15 -125.62 147.18
C GLU A 2 -87.54 -124.48 146.26
N HIS A 3 -88.84 -124.29 146.11
CA HIS A 3 -89.38 -123.01 145.71
C HIS A 3 -89.13 -122.07 146.89
N ALA A 4 -88.13 -121.21 146.75
CA ALA A 4 -88.02 -120.04 147.59
C ALA A 4 -89.32 -119.24 147.40
N GLU A 5 -90.21 -119.32 148.40
CA GLU A 5 -91.30 -118.36 148.57
C GLU A 5 -90.65 -116.98 148.71
N LEU A 6 -90.43 -116.32 147.56
CA LEU A 6 -90.27 -114.88 147.51
C LEU A 6 -91.58 -114.31 148.03
N THR A 7 -91.52 -113.81 149.26
CA THR A 7 -92.65 -113.14 149.87
C THR A 7 -93.01 -111.92 149.01
N VAL A 8 -94.28 -111.53 148.97
CA VAL A 8 -94.79 -110.34 148.23
C VAL A 8 -93.94 -109.07 148.52
N THR A 9 -93.21 -109.07 149.63
CA THR A 9 -92.26 -108.05 150.06
C THR A 9 -91.00 -107.95 149.16
N ASP A 10 -90.48 -109.06 148.63
CA ASP A 10 -89.26 -109.08 147.82
C ASP A 10 -89.49 -108.64 146.38
N GLU A 11 -90.61 -109.05 145.77
CA GLU A 11 -91.02 -108.57 144.44
C GLU A 11 -91.32 -107.06 144.45
N TRP A 12 -91.95 -106.58 145.52
CA TRP A 12 -92.19 -105.15 145.72
C TRP A 12 -90.90 -104.35 145.87
N ASN A 13 -89.90 -104.87 146.58
CA ASN A 13 -88.59 -104.23 146.71
C ASN A 13 -87.81 -104.20 145.39
N ASN A 14 -87.86 -105.27 144.59
CA ASN A 14 -87.26 -105.30 143.26
C ASN A 14 -87.92 -104.30 142.30
N LEU A 15 -89.26 -104.22 142.28
CA LEU A 15 -90.00 -103.22 141.52
C LEU A 15 -89.65 -101.79 141.95
N LYS A 16 -89.50 -101.56 143.25
CA LYS A 16 -89.09 -100.25 143.81
C LYS A 16 -87.66 -99.88 143.39
N GLU A 17 -86.72 -100.82 143.40
CA GLU A 17 -85.35 -100.59 142.92
C GLU A 17 -85.30 -100.35 141.41
N GLN A 18 -86.05 -101.12 140.62
CA GLN A 18 -86.15 -100.90 139.16
C GLN A 18 -86.77 -99.54 138.86
N LEU A 19 -87.83 -99.14 139.56
CA LEU A 19 -88.44 -97.82 139.41
C LEU A 19 -87.47 -96.70 139.79
N LYS A 20 -86.69 -96.89 140.87
CA LYS A 20 -85.64 -95.95 141.27
C LYS A 20 -84.53 -95.84 140.23
N ALA A 21 -84.03 -96.96 139.72
CA ALA A 21 -83.03 -96.99 138.65
C ALA A 21 -83.55 -96.35 137.36
N THR A 22 -84.82 -96.59 137.02
CA THR A 22 -85.48 -95.98 135.86
C THR A 22 -85.63 -94.47 136.05
N ALA A 23 -86.00 -94.02 137.25
CA ALA A 23 -86.08 -92.60 137.59
C ALA A 23 -84.70 -91.92 137.56
N GLU A 24 -83.65 -92.58 138.04
CA GLU A 24 -82.27 -92.09 137.97
C GLU A 24 -81.77 -92.01 136.52
N LEU A 25 -82.05 -93.03 135.70
CA LEU A 25 -81.73 -93.03 134.27
C LEU A 25 -82.48 -91.93 133.52
N LEU A 26 -83.77 -91.73 133.85
CA LEU A 26 -84.61 -90.68 133.27
C LEU A 26 -84.10 -89.29 133.66
N ASN A 27 -83.72 -89.08 134.91
CA ASN A 27 -83.11 -87.81 135.35
C ASN A 27 -81.78 -87.56 134.65
N LYS A 28 -80.95 -88.60 134.47
CA LYS A 28 -79.69 -88.50 133.72
C LYS A 28 -79.93 -88.16 132.25
N THR A 29 -80.84 -88.86 131.58
CA THR A 29 -81.20 -88.56 130.17
C THR A 29 -81.84 -87.20 130.01
N SER A 30 -82.66 -86.75 130.97
CA SER A 30 -83.21 -85.38 131.00
C SER A 30 -82.10 -84.33 131.13
N GLY A 31 -81.10 -84.57 131.99
CA GLY A 31 -79.91 -83.72 132.12
C GLY A 31 -79.06 -83.67 130.86
N GLU A 32 -78.78 -84.83 130.25
CA GLU A 32 -78.07 -84.93 128.96
C GLU A 32 -78.83 -84.22 127.83
N LEU A 33 -80.14 -84.41 127.74
CA LEU A 33 -80.99 -83.74 126.74
C LEU A 33 -81.00 -82.21 126.94
N SER A 34 -80.99 -81.73 128.18
CA SER A 34 -80.85 -80.32 128.51
C SER A 34 -79.50 -79.76 128.05
N SER A 35 -78.41 -80.52 128.27
CA SER A 35 -77.06 -80.17 127.79
C SER A 35 -77.02 -80.10 126.26
N VAL A 36 -77.52 -81.12 125.57
CA VAL A 36 -77.57 -81.17 124.09
C VAL A 36 -78.39 -80.00 123.54
N LYS A 37 -79.51 -79.65 124.18
CA LYS A 37 -80.31 -78.48 123.81
C LYS A 37 -79.50 -77.18 123.94
N SER A 38 -78.75 -77.03 125.03
CA SER A 38 -77.85 -75.89 125.24
C SER A 38 -76.78 -75.80 124.17
N ASP A 39 -76.10 -76.91 123.85
CA ASP A 39 -75.07 -76.97 122.81
C ASP A 39 -75.64 -76.67 121.42
N LEU A 40 -76.84 -77.17 121.12
CA LEU A 40 -77.54 -76.87 119.88
C LEU A 40 -77.91 -75.38 119.78
N THR A 41 -78.30 -74.75 120.89
CA THR A 41 -78.54 -73.31 120.90
C THR A 41 -77.27 -72.49 120.72
N ASN A 42 -76.16 -72.89 121.35
CA ASN A 42 -74.87 -72.22 121.19
C ASN A 42 -74.33 -72.36 119.76
N THR A 43 -74.34 -73.57 119.20
CA THR A 43 -73.94 -73.79 117.80
C THR A 43 -74.82 -73.03 116.81
N ARG A 44 -76.13 -72.89 117.07
CA ARG A 44 -77.01 -72.05 116.25
C ARG A 44 -76.61 -70.57 116.33
N ILE A 45 -76.25 -70.07 117.51
CA ILE A 45 -75.77 -68.69 117.70
C ILE A 45 -74.45 -68.47 116.95
N ASP A 46 -73.50 -69.40 117.09
CA ASP A 46 -72.21 -69.35 116.41
C ASP A 46 -72.36 -69.38 114.88
N LEU A 47 -73.25 -70.23 114.37
CA LEU A 47 -73.56 -70.29 112.94
C LEU A 47 -74.19 -68.98 112.45
N ALA A 48 -75.12 -68.40 113.20
CA ALA A 48 -75.71 -67.10 112.86
C ALA A 48 -74.64 -66.00 112.83
N ALA A 49 -73.72 -65.98 113.80
CA ALA A 49 -72.61 -65.04 113.84
C ALA A 49 -71.65 -65.23 112.64
N ALA A 50 -71.34 -66.48 112.29
CA ALA A 50 -70.51 -66.79 111.13
C ALA A 50 -71.15 -66.33 109.81
N VAL A 51 -72.47 -66.53 109.65
CA VAL A 51 -73.22 -66.05 108.47
C VAL A 51 -73.21 -64.53 108.38
N MET A 52 -73.40 -63.82 109.50
CA MET A 52 -73.29 -62.35 109.52
C MET A 52 -71.90 -61.88 109.10
N LYS A 53 -70.85 -62.50 109.65
CA LYS A 53 -69.46 -62.18 109.30
C LYS A 53 -69.14 -62.45 107.82
N LEU A 54 -69.67 -63.55 107.26
CA LEU A 54 -69.60 -63.84 105.84
C LEU A 54 -70.30 -62.78 104.98
N GLY A 55 -71.48 -62.31 105.42
CA GLY A 55 -72.20 -61.22 104.76
C GLY A 55 -71.40 -59.92 104.74
N GLU A 56 -70.79 -59.54 105.87
CA GLU A 56 -69.92 -58.35 105.97
C GLU A 56 -68.70 -58.47 105.04
N MET A 57 -68.01 -59.62 105.08
CA MET A 57 -66.86 -59.86 104.19
C MET A 57 -67.26 -59.78 102.71
N ASN A 58 -68.42 -60.34 102.34
CA ASN A 58 -68.91 -60.29 100.97
C ASN A 58 -69.25 -58.85 100.53
N ASN A 59 -69.87 -58.07 101.41
CA ASN A 59 -70.17 -56.66 101.12
C ASN A 59 -68.90 -55.81 100.94
N GLU A 60 -67.88 -56.02 101.78
CA GLU A 60 -66.60 -55.33 101.67
C GLU A 60 -65.86 -55.74 100.39
N LEU A 61 -65.92 -57.02 100.01
CA LEU A 61 -65.37 -57.51 98.75
C LEU A 61 -66.05 -56.86 97.54
N ILE A 62 -67.38 -56.78 97.53
CA ILE A 62 -68.14 -56.10 96.46
C ILE A 62 -67.73 -54.63 96.36
N LYS A 63 -67.63 -53.93 97.49
CA LYS A 63 -67.22 -52.52 97.53
C LYS A 63 -65.81 -52.31 96.97
N ASN A 64 -64.87 -53.18 97.33
CA ASN A 64 -63.51 -53.13 96.80
C ASN A 64 -63.47 -53.40 95.30
N LEU A 65 -64.22 -54.39 94.81
CA LEU A 65 -64.32 -54.69 93.39
C LEU A 65 -64.91 -53.52 92.59
N MET A 66 -65.96 -52.87 93.09
CA MET A 66 -66.53 -51.69 92.44
C MET A 66 -65.50 -50.55 92.36
N LYS A 67 -64.80 -50.27 93.47
CA LYS A 67 -63.75 -49.26 93.52
C LYS A 67 -62.62 -49.55 92.51
N THR A 68 -62.12 -50.78 92.48
CA THR A 68 -61.06 -51.19 91.54
C THR A 68 -61.53 -51.09 90.08
N ASN A 69 -62.79 -51.42 89.80
CA ASN A 69 -63.35 -51.29 88.46
C ASN A 69 -63.45 -49.82 88.02
N ASP A 70 -63.83 -48.91 88.93
CA ASP A 70 -63.86 -47.46 88.66
C ASP A 70 -62.45 -46.90 88.42
N GLU A 71 -61.47 -47.31 89.24
CA GLU A 71 -60.05 -46.95 89.06
C GLU A 71 -59.52 -47.46 87.71
N LEU A 72 -59.85 -48.69 87.33
CA LEU A 72 -59.45 -49.26 86.05
C LEU A 72 -60.10 -48.54 84.86
N SER A 73 -61.38 -48.17 84.97
CA SER A 73 -62.10 -47.40 83.96
C SER A 73 -61.48 -46.01 83.76
N ASN A 74 -61.12 -45.35 84.86
CA ASN A 74 -60.43 -44.06 84.83
C ASN A 74 -59.04 -44.18 84.21
N ALA A 75 -58.24 -45.16 84.64
CA ALA A 75 -56.91 -45.42 84.07
C ALA A 75 -56.99 -45.69 82.56
N LYS A 76 -57.99 -46.46 82.11
CA LYS A 76 -58.24 -46.70 80.68
C LYS A 76 -58.57 -45.40 79.93
N ARG A 77 -59.42 -44.54 80.50
CA ARG A 77 -59.76 -43.24 79.91
C ARG A 77 -58.54 -42.32 79.80
N ASP A 78 -57.71 -42.27 80.84
CA ASP A 78 -56.51 -41.45 80.85
C ASP A 78 -55.45 -41.97 79.86
N LEU A 79 -55.31 -43.30 79.72
CA LEU A 79 -54.46 -43.92 78.71
C LEU A 79 -54.91 -43.57 77.28
N THR A 80 -56.21 -43.62 77.01
CA THR A 80 -56.75 -43.23 75.70
C THR A 80 -56.51 -41.75 75.43
N HIS A 81 -56.72 -40.87 76.42
CA HIS A 81 -56.49 -39.44 76.26
C HIS A 81 -55.02 -39.12 75.99
N THR A 82 -54.11 -39.73 76.73
CA THR A 82 -52.66 -39.56 76.54
C THR A 82 -52.19 -40.10 75.20
N THR A 83 -52.72 -41.24 74.74
CA THR A 83 -52.43 -41.80 73.40
C THR A 83 -52.85 -40.84 72.30
N ASN A 84 -54.09 -40.33 72.36
CA ASN A 84 -54.60 -39.40 71.35
C ASN A 84 -53.84 -38.06 71.36
N ALA A 85 -53.46 -37.57 72.54
CA ALA A 85 -52.65 -36.36 72.68
C ALA A 85 -51.27 -36.54 72.04
N LEU A 86 -50.62 -37.69 72.30
CA LEU A 86 -49.30 -38.01 71.75
C LEU A 86 -49.36 -38.11 70.22
N GLU A 87 -50.32 -38.85 69.67
CA GLU A 87 -50.52 -38.99 68.22
C GLU A 87 -50.80 -37.63 67.55
N GLY A 88 -51.61 -36.79 68.19
CA GLY A 88 -51.88 -35.42 67.74
C GLY A 88 -50.62 -34.55 67.72
N THR A 89 -49.80 -34.58 68.78
CA THR A 89 -48.55 -33.81 68.86
C THR A 89 -47.51 -34.28 67.86
N GLU A 90 -47.29 -35.59 67.73
CA GLU A 90 -46.32 -36.14 66.78
C GLU A 90 -46.71 -35.80 65.34
N GLN A 91 -47.98 -35.93 64.98
CA GLN A 91 -48.46 -35.60 63.64
C GLN A 91 -48.32 -34.10 63.35
N GLN A 92 -48.56 -33.24 64.34
CA GLN A 92 -48.41 -31.80 64.19
C GLN A 92 -46.95 -31.39 64.01
N GLU A 93 -46.04 -31.89 64.84
CA GLU A 93 -44.59 -31.62 64.73
C GLU A 93 -44.01 -32.13 63.42
N LEU A 94 -44.42 -33.33 62.99
CA LEU A 94 -44.02 -33.90 61.70
C LEU A 94 -44.49 -33.05 60.51
N ASN A 95 -45.73 -32.54 60.57
CA ASN A 95 -46.26 -31.68 59.52
C ASN A 95 -45.54 -30.32 59.48
N LEU A 96 -45.22 -29.72 60.63
CA LEU A 96 -44.47 -28.47 60.73
C LEU A 96 -43.05 -28.64 60.16
N THR A 97 -42.34 -29.67 60.60
CA THR A 97 -40.97 -29.95 60.10
C THR A 97 -40.95 -30.24 58.60
N LYS A 98 -41.95 -30.98 58.08
CA LYS A 98 -42.10 -31.20 56.63
C LYS A 98 -42.31 -29.89 55.86
N PHE A 99 -43.17 -29.00 56.37
CA PHE A 99 -43.41 -27.70 55.77
C PHE A 99 -42.14 -26.81 55.75
N GLU A 100 -41.40 -26.77 56.85
CA GLU A 100 -40.13 -26.02 56.93
C GLU A 100 -39.07 -26.59 55.98
N LEU A 101 -39.01 -27.92 55.84
CA LEU A 101 -38.13 -28.59 54.90
C LEU A 101 -38.47 -28.22 53.45
N ASP A 102 -39.76 -28.24 53.09
CA ASP A 102 -40.23 -27.86 51.74
C ASP A 102 -39.91 -26.39 51.43
N LYS A 103 -40.11 -25.49 52.40
CA LYS A 103 -39.74 -24.07 52.29
C LYS A 103 -38.23 -23.91 52.07
N THR A 104 -37.43 -24.65 52.82
CA THR A 104 -35.96 -24.63 52.71
C THR A 104 -35.50 -25.14 51.34
N LYS A 105 -36.10 -26.24 50.86
CA LYS A 105 -35.83 -26.80 49.53
C LYS A 105 -36.14 -25.81 48.42
N LEU A 106 -37.27 -25.10 48.50
CA LEU A 106 -37.64 -24.07 47.54
C LEU A 106 -36.65 -22.90 47.52
N ASN A 107 -36.23 -22.42 48.70
CA ASN A 107 -35.25 -21.35 48.82
C ASN A 107 -33.89 -21.76 48.24
N LEU A 108 -33.43 -22.98 48.52
CA LEU A 108 -32.19 -23.51 47.94
C LEU A 108 -32.28 -23.59 46.41
N SER A 109 -33.40 -24.05 45.86
CA SER A 109 -33.61 -24.10 44.40
C SER A 109 -33.49 -22.72 43.76
N LYS A 110 -34.12 -21.69 44.33
CA LYS A 110 -34.02 -20.31 43.82
C LYS A 110 -32.60 -19.78 43.85
N ASN A 111 -31.88 -20.02 44.96
CA ASN A 111 -30.49 -19.59 45.09
C ASN A 111 -29.58 -20.27 44.05
N VAL A 112 -29.82 -21.55 43.77
CA VAL A 112 -29.08 -22.28 42.71
C VAL A 112 -29.36 -21.68 41.34
N ASP A 113 -30.62 -21.37 41.01
CA ASP A 113 -30.98 -20.75 39.73
C ASP A 113 -30.34 -19.37 39.55
N ASP A 114 -30.32 -18.55 40.60
CA ASP A 114 -29.71 -17.22 40.57
C ASP A 114 -28.19 -17.31 40.44
N LEU A 115 -27.53 -18.22 41.16
CA LEU A 115 -26.10 -18.50 41.00
C LEU A 115 -25.78 -18.93 39.56
N LEU A 116 -26.60 -19.79 38.96
CA LEU A 116 -26.40 -20.29 37.61
C LEU A 116 -26.52 -19.17 36.57
N LYS A 117 -27.46 -18.24 36.75
CA LYS A 117 -27.55 -17.01 35.93
C LYS A 117 -26.31 -16.14 36.07
N THR A 118 -25.81 -15.93 37.29
CA THR A 118 -24.59 -15.14 37.53
C THR A 118 -23.37 -15.79 36.86
N ILE A 119 -23.18 -17.10 37.02
CA ILE A 119 -22.08 -17.85 36.40
C ILE A 119 -22.11 -17.69 34.88
N ASN A 120 -23.26 -17.93 34.23
CA ASN A 120 -23.41 -17.77 32.78
C ASN A 120 -23.13 -16.32 32.32
N GLY A 121 -23.53 -15.33 33.12
CA GLY A 121 -23.23 -13.92 32.87
C GLY A 121 -21.71 -13.64 32.92
N THR A 122 -21.02 -14.17 33.92
CA THR A 122 -19.57 -14.04 34.07
C THR A 122 -18.80 -14.76 32.95
N GLU A 123 -19.22 -15.97 32.56
CA GLU A 123 -18.60 -16.72 31.45
C GLU A 123 -18.70 -15.95 30.12
N ASN A 124 -19.87 -15.38 29.82
CA ASN A 124 -20.04 -14.53 28.63
C ASN A 124 -19.16 -13.27 28.69
N GLY A 125 -19.06 -12.64 29.87
CA GLY A 125 -18.15 -11.52 30.11
C GLY A 125 -16.69 -11.88 29.84
N LEU A 126 -16.26 -13.05 30.33
CA LEU A 126 -14.89 -13.56 30.14
C LEU A 126 -14.61 -13.86 28.67
N ALA A 127 -15.55 -14.48 27.95
CA ALA A 127 -15.40 -14.76 26.51
C ALA A 127 -15.21 -13.46 25.70
N LYS A 128 -15.98 -12.40 26.00
CA LYS A 128 -15.81 -11.08 25.37
C LYS A 128 -14.45 -10.47 25.65
N LEU A 129 -13.94 -10.59 26.88
CA LEU A 129 -12.60 -10.12 27.24
C LEU A 129 -11.50 -10.89 26.51
N GLN A 130 -11.62 -12.22 26.40
CA GLN A 130 -10.67 -13.04 25.65
C GLN A 130 -10.59 -12.63 24.19
N ILE A 131 -11.74 -12.40 23.54
CA ILE A 131 -11.79 -11.90 22.15
C ILE A 131 -11.10 -10.52 22.05
N ARG A 132 -11.41 -9.59 22.97
CA ARG A 132 -10.80 -8.25 22.96
C ARG A 132 -9.28 -8.31 23.14
N THR A 133 -8.80 -9.11 24.08
CA THR A 133 -7.36 -9.32 24.31
C THR A 133 -6.69 -9.97 23.09
N GLY A 134 -7.36 -10.92 22.45
CA GLY A 134 -6.90 -11.54 21.21
C GLY A 134 -6.72 -10.51 20.08
N ASN A 135 -7.72 -9.66 19.86
CA ASN A 135 -7.66 -8.59 18.84
C ASN A 135 -6.53 -7.60 19.12
N LEU A 136 -6.39 -7.14 20.37
CA LEU A 136 -5.30 -6.24 20.77
C LEU A 136 -3.91 -6.87 20.56
N SER A 137 -3.77 -8.18 20.81
CA SER A 137 -2.51 -8.90 20.54
C SER A 137 -2.17 -8.92 19.05
N ILE A 138 -3.16 -9.11 18.17
CA ILE A 138 -2.98 -9.09 16.72
C ILE A 138 -2.61 -7.68 16.24
N GLU A 139 -3.30 -6.64 16.70
CA GLU A 139 -2.97 -5.25 16.38
C GLU A 139 -1.54 -4.89 16.80
N LEU A 140 -1.14 -5.27 18.02
CA LEU A 140 0.20 -5.01 18.54
C LEU A 140 1.28 -5.70 17.69
N LYS A 141 1.05 -6.97 17.30
CA LYS A 141 1.96 -7.69 16.39
C LYS A 141 2.08 -6.99 15.04
N THR A 142 0.95 -6.53 14.49
CA THR A 142 0.90 -5.83 13.21
C THR A 142 1.67 -4.50 13.27
N PHE A 143 1.46 -3.75 14.35
CA PHE A 143 2.18 -2.50 14.61
C PHE A 143 3.70 -2.73 14.76
N SER A 144 4.10 -3.78 15.49
CA SER A 144 5.50 -4.15 15.64
C SER A 144 6.18 -4.48 14.30
N ILE A 145 5.50 -5.24 13.43
CA ILE A 145 5.98 -5.55 12.07
C ILE A 145 6.15 -4.27 11.25
N ARG A 146 5.14 -3.39 11.26
CA ARG A 146 5.17 -2.12 10.53
C ARG A 146 6.34 -1.25 10.97
N LEU A 147 6.53 -1.06 12.27
CA LEU A 147 7.67 -0.31 12.81
C LEU A 147 9.01 -0.96 12.42
N GLY A 148 9.08 -2.29 12.42
CA GLY A 148 10.26 -3.02 11.96
C GLY A 148 10.60 -2.74 10.49
N HIS A 149 9.58 -2.66 9.62
CA HIS A 149 9.76 -2.30 8.21
C HIS A 149 10.17 -0.84 8.04
N GLU A 150 9.46 0.10 8.67
CA GLU A 150 9.75 1.54 8.60
C GLU A 150 11.19 1.82 9.08
N ARG A 151 11.64 1.18 10.16
CA ARG A 151 13.02 1.28 10.64
C ARG A 151 14.03 0.82 9.58
N LYS A 152 13.81 -0.33 8.94
CA LYS A 152 14.71 -0.85 7.90
C LYS A 152 14.81 0.10 6.69
N VAL A 153 13.69 0.70 6.28
CA VAL A 153 13.67 1.68 5.19
C VAL A 153 14.48 2.92 5.56
N ILE A 154 14.28 3.45 6.78
CA ILE A 154 15.04 4.60 7.27
C ILE A 154 16.53 4.28 7.33
N GLU A 155 16.89 3.10 7.84
CA GLU A 155 18.29 2.63 7.91
C GLU A 155 18.94 2.52 6.53
N ALA A 156 18.23 1.97 5.54
CA ALA A 156 18.72 1.89 4.16
C ALA A 156 18.92 3.28 3.53
N ASN A 157 17.97 4.20 3.74
CA ASN A 157 18.07 5.57 3.24
C ASN A 157 19.24 6.33 3.88
N LEU A 158 19.42 6.18 5.20
CA LEU A 158 20.56 6.77 5.93
C LEU A 158 21.90 6.22 5.46
N LYS A 159 21.97 4.98 4.99
CA LYS A 159 23.20 4.39 4.43
C LYS A 159 23.47 4.84 2.99
N ASN A 160 22.43 4.95 2.16
CA ASN A 160 22.58 5.25 0.74
C ASN A 160 22.80 6.75 0.45
N ASN A 161 22.15 7.65 1.20
CA ASN A 161 22.23 9.10 0.93
C ASN A 161 23.66 9.67 1.09
N PRO A 162 24.44 9.32 2.13
CA PRO A 162 25.83 9.79 2.25
C PRO A 162 26.72 9.32 1.09
N GLU A 163 26.48 8.10 0.59
CA GLU A 163 27.26 7.55 -0.53
C GLU A 163 26.94 8.29 -1.84
N GLN A 164 25.67 8.61 -2.09
CA GLN A 164 25.30 9.46 -3.22
C GLN A 164 25.90 10.87 -3.10
N LEU A 165 25.87 11.48 -1.91
CA LEU A 165 26.50 12.78 -1.66
C LEU A 165 28.01 12.74 -1.89
N ARG A 166 28.68 11.66 -1.47
CA ARG A 166 30.12 11.45 -1.72
C ARG A 166 30.43 11.40 -3.22
N VAL A 167 29.64 10.65 -4.00
CA VAL A 167 29.79 10.56 -5.47
C VAL A 167 29.59 11.93 -6.14
N ILE A 168 28.55 12.66 -5.73
CA ILE A 168 28.29 14.02 -6.25
C ILE A 168 29.44 14.96 -5.90
N SER A 169 29.97 14.91 -4.68
CA SER A 169 31.12 15.72 -4.25
C SER A 169 32.34 15.48 -5.14
N ILE A 170 32.69 14.21 -5.38
CA ILE A 170 33.82 13.83 -6.25
C ILE A 170 33.59 14.31 -7.69
N SER A 171 32.38 14.14 -8.21
CA SER A 171 32.03 14.61 -9.56
C SER A 171 32.14 16.14 -9.69
N LEU A 172 31.75 16.87 -8.65
CA LEU A 172 31.84 18.33 -8.64
C LEU A 172 33.29 18.79 -8.57
N GLU A 173 34.12 18.19 -7.72
CA GLU A 173 35.56 18.45 -7.64
C GLU A 173 36.25 18.22 -9.00
N THR A 174 35.89 17.12 -9.67
CA THR A 174 36.39 16.80 -11.01
C THR A 174 35.97 17.86 -12.04
N THR A 175 34.72 18.31 -11.99
CA THR A 175 34.22 19.36 -12.89
C THR A 175 34.92 20.69 -12.65
N ILE A 176 35.19 21.05 -11.39
CA ILE A 176 35.97 22.24 -11.03
C ILE A 176 37.39 22.15 -11.60
N ALA A 177 38.05 20.99 -11.48
CA ALA A 177 39.38 20.77 -12.04
C ALA A 177 39.40 20.93 -13.57
N ASN A 178 38.44 20.33 -14.27
CA ASN A 178 38.30 20.45 -15.74
C ASN A 178 38.01 21.91 -16.17
N LEU A 179 37.17 22.63 -15.43
CA LEU A 179 36.88 24.04 -15.71
C LEU A 179 38.13 24.92 -15.53
N ASN A 180 38.94 24.65 -14.52
CA ASN A 180 40.21 25.36 -14.33
C ASN A 180 41.22 25.07 -15.45
N ALA A 181 41.29 23.83 -15.94
CA ALA A 181 42.13 23.47 -17.08
C ALA A 181 41.72 24.21 -18.35
N THR A 182 40.42 24.16 -18.70
CA THR A 182 39.88 24.88 -19.87
C THR A 182 40.05 26.40 -19.77
N ARG A 183 39.95 26.98 -18.56
CA ARG A 183 40.27 28.40 -18.33
C ARG A 183 41.72 28.72 -18.66
N THR A 184 42.66 27.87 -18.25
CA THR A 184 44.09 28.03 -18.57
C THR A 184 44.34 27.93 -20.07
N GLU A 185 43.75 26.94 -20.74
CA GLU A 185 43.82 26.79 -22.19
C GLU A 185 43.26 28.01 -22.93
N LEU A 186 42.11 28.54 -22.50
CA LEU A 186 41.51 29.75 -23.06
C LEU A 186 42.39 30.99 -22.87
N MET A 187 43.05 31.12 -21.71
CA MET A 187 44.01 32.20 -21.47
C MET A 187 45.20 32.12 -22.42
N ASN A 188 45.74 30.92 -22.63
CA ASN A 188 46.83 30.69 -23.59
C ASN A 188 46.39 31.04 -25.03
N ALA A 189 45.25 30.54 -25.47
CA ALA A 189 44.70 30.85 -26.80
C ALA A 189 44.46 32.36 -27.00
N ARG A 190 44.05 33.07 -25.95
CA ARG A 190 43.89 34.53 -26.00
C ARG A 190 45.22 35.25 -26.20
N LEU A 191 46.30 34.76 -25.59
CA LEU A 191 47.65 35.29 -25.80
C LEU A 191 48.09 35.06 -27.25
N ASP A 192 47.86 33.86 -27.78
CA ASP A 192 48.20 33.53 -29.18
C ASP A 192 47.44 34.41 -30.18
N VAL A 193 46.14 34.65 -29.96
CA VAL A 193 45.34 35.55 -30.81
C VAL A 193 45.86 36.99 -30.74
N ALA A 194 46.28 37.46 -29.57
CA ALA A 194 46.85 38.80 -29.42
C ALA A 194 48.17 38.94 -30.19
N ASP A 195 49.04 37.92 -30.14
CA ASP A 195 50.28 37.85 -30.91
C ASP A 195 50.01 37.83 -32.43
N LEU A 196 49.12 36.95 -32.89
CA LEU A 196 48.69 36.88 -34.29
C LEU A 196 48.13 38.22 -34.80
N LYS A 197 47.28 38.88 -34.00
CA LYS A 197 46.73 40.21 -34.32
C LYS A 197 47.83 41.26 -34.49
N SER A 198 48.84 41.24 -33.61
CA SER A 198 50.00 42.14 -33.71
C SER A 198 50.78 41.90 -35.02
N LYS A 199 51.09 40.62 -35.33
CA LYS A 199 51.78 40.22 -36.57
C LYS A 199 51.02 40.62 -37.84
N LEU A 200 49.69 40.46 -37.85
CA LEU A 200 48.86 40.82 -38.99
C LEU A 200 48.86 42.35 -39.23
N ASN A 201 48.68 43.14 -38.17
CA ASN A 201 48.71 44.60 -38.27
C ASN A 201 50.05 45.14 -38.79
N ALA A 202 51.16 44.46 -38.48
CA ALA A 202 52.47 44.79 -39.03
C ALA A 202 52.52 44.58 -40.55
N ARG A 203 52.01 43.46 -41.07
CA ARG A 203 51.96 43.17 -42.51
C ARG A 203 51.03 44.09 -43.30
N THR A 204 49.84 44.40 -42.78
CA THR A 204 48.84 45.21 -43.52
C THR A 204 49.31 46.64 -43.80
N ARG A 205 50.28 47.16 -43.04
CA ARG A 205 50.85 48.51 -43.27
C ARG A 205 51.76 48.60 -44.50
N GLU A 206 52.20 47.49 -45.09
CA GLU A 206 53.13 47.50 -46.24
C GLU A 206 52.44 47.66 -47.62
N ILE A 207 51.12 47.47 -47.72
CA ILE A 207 50.41 47.48 -49.01
C ILE A 207 49.60 48.77 -49.14
N VAL A 208 49.98 49.65 -50.08
CA VAL A 208 49.25 50.89 -50.39
C VAL A 208 48.45 50.70 -51.69
N ASP A 209 47.12 50.73 -51.54
CA ASP A 209 46.06 50.96 -52.53
C ASP A 209 46.15 50.24 -53.90
N ILE A 210 45.60 49.02 -53.96
CA ILE A 210 45.49 48.19 -55.18
C ILE A 210 44.34 48.67 -56.10
N GLY A 211 43.50 49.61 -55.65
CA GLY A 211 42.28 50.01 -56.35
C GLY A 211 42.48 51.09 -57.43
N GLN A 212 43.63 51.76 -57.49
CA GLN A 212 43.87 52.89 -58.38
C GLN A 212 44.69 52.48 -59.61
N MET A 213 44.24 52.89 -60.81
CA MET A 213 44.96 52.62 -62.05
C MET A 213 46.31 53.34 -62.02
N SER A 214 47.40 52.58 -62.15
CA SER A 214 48.77 53.11 -62.08
C SER A 214 48.98 54.24 -63.09
N THR A 215 49.45 55.39 -62.60
CA THR A 215 49.76 56.57 -63.42
C THR A 215 51.25 56.66 -63.75
N SER A 216 52.07 55.91 -63.02
CA SER A 216 53.52 55.88 -63.16
C SER A 216 54.11 54.50 -62.90
N CYS A 217 55.39 54.31 -63.26
CA CYS A 217 56.16 53.12 -62.90
C CYS A 217 56.29 52.95 -61.38
N SER A 218 56.36 54.04 -60.61
CA SER A 218 56.39 53.96 -59.13
C SER A 218 55.11 53.34 -58.57
N ASP A 219 53.96 53.63 -59.17
CA ASP A 219 52.67 53.05 -58.75
C ASP A 219 52.66 51.55 -59.05
N LEU A 220 53.08 51.14 -60.25
CA LEU A 220 53.23 49.74 -60.62
C LEU A 220 54.15 48.98 -59.64
N GLN A 221 55.27 49.58 -59.23
CA GLN A 221 56.19 48.98 -58.27
C GLN A 221 55.52 48.78 -56.90
N ARG A 222 54.74 49.75 -56.42
CA ARG A 222 53.98 49.65 -55.16
C ARG A 222 52.87 48.60 -55.23
N MET A 223 52.24 48.44 -56.39
CA MET A 223 51.26 47.37 -56.65
C MET A 223 51.90 45.98 -56.79
N GLY A 224 53.24 45.89 -56.77
CA GLY A 224 53.97 44.62 -56.77
C GLY A 224 54.61 44.25 -58.11
N HIS A 225 54.59 45.11 -59.13
CA HIS A 225 55.36 44.88 -60.35
C HIS A 225 56.87 45.00 -60.06
N LYS A 226 57.61 43.92 -60.29
CA LYS A 226 59.06 43.85 -60.02
C LYS A 226 59.93 43.74 -61.26
N LEU A 227 59.33 43.50 -62.43
CA LEU A 227 60.06 43.27 -63.69
C LEU A 227 59.98 44.50 -64.59
N SER A 228 61.13 44.98 -65.06
CA SER A 228 61.21 46.08 -66.02
C SER A 228 60.57 45.67 -67.35
N GLY A 229 59.88 46.59 -68.03
CA GLY A 229 59.12 46.27 -69.24
C GLY A 229 58.22 47.40 -69.73
N PHE A 230 57.46 47.14 -70.79
CA PHE A 230 56.49 48.09 -71.34
C PHE A 230 55.14 47.92 -70.64
N PHE A 231 54.64 49.01 -70.08
CA PHE A 231 53.38 49.04 -69.35
C PHE A 231 52.46 50.14 -69.87
N SER A 232 51.17 49.82 -69.89
CA SER A 232 50.09 50.77 -70.10
C SER A 232 49.80 51.48 -68.78
N VAL A 233 50.11 52.77 -68.70
CA VAL A 233 49.78 53.61 -67.54
C VAL A 233 48.76 54.67 -67.91
N LYS A 234 47.93 55.03 -66.93
CA LYS A 234 46.91 56.06 -67.12
C LYS A 234 47.58 57.42 -67.35
N GLY A 235 47.50 57.92 -68.57
CA GLY A 235 47.87 59.29 -68.90
C GLY A 235 46.74 60.28 -68.62
N SER A 236 47.03 61.57 -68.77
CA SER A 236 46.10 62.67 -68.45
C SER A 236 44.80 62.65 -69.25
N LYS A 237 44.81 62.13 -70.48
CA LYS A 237 43.65 62.03 -71.39
C LYS A 237 43.56 60.72 -72.19
N LYS A 238 44.68 60.01 -72.34
CA LYS A 238 44.80 58.76 -73.12
C LYS A 238 45.71 57.79 -72.37
N MET A 239 45.59 56.50 -72.65
CA MET A 239 46.52 55.50 -72.17
C MET A 239 47.92 55.77 -72.75
N LYS A 240 48.93 55.80 -71.89
CA LYS A 240 50.32 55.99 -72.30
C LYS A 240 51.02 54.64 -72.22
N MET A 241 51.81 54.33 -73.24
CA MET A 241 52.82 53.28 -73.14
C MET A 241 54.09 53.89 -72.58
N VAL A 242 54.53 53.34 -71.46
CA VAL A 242 55.79 53.71 -70.81
C VAL A 242 56.64 52.47 -70.66
N PHE A 243 57.94 52.61 -70.84
CA PHE A 243 58.89 51.60 -70.39
C PHE A 243 59.25 51.92 -68.94
N CYS A 244 58.95 50.99 -68.05
CA CYS A 244 59.35 51.05 -66.66
C CYS A 244 60.65 50.28 -66.49
N ASP A 245 61.70 50.99 -66.09
CA ASP A 245 62.91 50.36 -65.60
C ASP A 245 62.91 50.42 -64.07
N PHE A 246 62.71 49.28 -63.42
CA PHE A 246 62.75 49.18 -61.96
C PHE A 246 64.17 49.03 -61.41
N PHE A 247 65.17 48.91 -62.29
CA PHE A 247 66.60 48.85 -61.96
C PHE A 247 67.43 49.87 -62.76
N PRO A 248 67.06 51.16 -62.80
CA PRO A 248 67.70 52.07 -63.73
C PRO A 248 69.08 52.50 -63.21
N ASN A 249 70.08 52.55 -64.11
CA ASN A 249 71.42 53.03 -63.80
C ASN A 249 71.53 54.57 -63.74
N GLN A 250 70.44 55.29 -64.05
CA GLN A 250 70.26 56.75 -63.91
C GLN A 250 68.82 57.02 -63.41
N ASN A 251 68.53 58.15 -62.76
CA ASN A 251 67.28 58.38 -62.00
C ASN A 251 65.95 58.36 -62.80
N ASP A 252 65.98 58.08 -64.11
CA ASP A 252 64.82 58.03 -64.98
C ASP A 252 64.19 56.62 -65.02
N LYS A 253 63.35 56.31 -64.02
CA LYS A 253 62.59 55.04 -63.93
C LYS A 253 61.57 54.81 -65.03
N GLN A 254 61.24 55.85 -65.80
CA GLN A 254 60.12 55.85 -66.72
C GLN A 254 60.50 56.56 -68.02
N LYS A 255 60.50 55.80 -69.11
CA LYS A 255 60.67 56.35 -70.46
C LYS A 255 59.33 56.32 -71.18
N TRP A 256 58.82 57.47 -71.59
CA TRP A 256 57.60 57.52 -72.40
C TRP A 256 57.90 57.02 -73.82
N ILE A 257 57.11 56.06 -74.29
CA ILE A 257 57.31 55.38 -75.58
C ILE A 257 56.31 55.91 -76.62
N GLY A 258 55.07 56.16 -76.20
CA GLY A 258 54.04 56.66 -77.08
C GLY A 258 52.64 56.60 -76.48
N TYR A 259 51.66 56.90 -77.32
CA TYR A 259 50.27 56.55 -77.07
C TYR A 259 49.98 55.22 -77.74
N THR A 260 49.31 54.32 -77.04
CA THR A 260 48.71 53.15 -77.70
C THR A 260 47.40 53.61 -78.33
N ASP A 261 47.37 53.69 -79.66
CA ASP A 261 46.16 54.00 -80.42
C ASP A 261 45.58 52.68 -80.92
N VAL A 262 44.51 52.23 -80.27
CA VAL A 262 43.85 50.98 -80.62
C VAL A 262 42.88 51.28 -81.76
N LYS A 263 43.26 50.95 -83.00
CA LYS A 263 42.37 51.04 -84.17
C LYS A 263 41.66 49.70 -84.38
N SER A 264 40.35 49.67 -84.19
CA SER A 264 39.50 48.52 -84.51
C SER A 264 39.11 48.58 -86.00
N ALA A 265 39.34 47.51 -86.76
CA ALA A 265 38.85 47.36 -88.13
C ALA A 265 37.76 46.27 -88.18
N PRO A 266 36.63 46.50 -88.87
CA PRO A 266 35.57 45.50 -88.99
C PRO A 266 36.01 44.31 -89.85
N VAL A 267 35.79 43.09 -89.37
CA VAL A 267 36.10 41.84 -90.04
C VAL A 267 34.81 41.14 -90.43
N HIS A 268 34.67 40.78 -91.72
CA HIS A 268 33.49 40.07 -92.23
C HIS A 268 33.83 38.60 -92.49
N PHE A 269 32.99 37.69 -92.04
CA PHE A 269 33.12 36.26 -92.29
C PHE A 269 31.82 35.68 -92.85
N TYR A 270 31.95 34.68 -93.71
CA TYR A 270 30.86 33.92 -94.29
C TYR A 270 30.85 32.51 -93.70
N VAL A 271 29.71 32.07 -93.20
CA VAL A 271 29.51 30.71 -92.67
C VAL A 271 28.37 30.02 -93.41
N GLN A 272 28.53 28.71 -93.65
CA GLN A 272 27.56 27.88 -94.36
C GLN A 272 27.36 26.55 -93.63
N HIS A 273 26.11 26.08 -93.61
CA HIS A 273 25.72 24.73 -93.19
C HIS A 273 25.08 24.01 -94.38
N ASN A 274 25.55 22.80 -94.70
CA ASN A 274 25.23 22.10 -95.93
C ASN A 274 24.19 20.97 -95.73
N SER A 275 23.76 20.71 -94.49
CA SER A 275 22.72 19.73 -94.17
C SER A 275 21.45 20.39 -93.62
N PRO A 276 20.26 19.81 -93.87
CA PRO A 276 19.03 20.29 -93.25
C PRO A 276 19.15 20.27 -91.72
N PHE A 277 18.76 21.36 -91.07
CA PHE A 277 18.77 21.49 -89.61
C PHE A 277 17.41 21.98 -89.13
N ASP A 278 16.73 21.19 -88.30
CA ASP A 278 15.36 21.43 -87.84
C ASP A 278 15.21 21.37 -86.31
N ILE A 279 16.32 21.43 -85.57
CA ILE A 279 16.30 21.35 -84.11
C ILE A 279 16.20 22.74 -83.48
N PHE A 280 15.16 22.94 -82.68
CA PHE A 280 14.89 24.21 -82.02
C PHE A 280 15.72 24.39 -80.73
N GLY A 281 16.15 25.63 -80.46
CA GLY A 281 16.77 26.00 -79.18
C GLY A 281 18.25 25.60 -79.01
N ILE A 282 18.90 25.13 -80.07
CA ILE A 282 20.35 24.90 -80.10
C ILE A 282 21.01 25.75 -81.20
N PRO A 283 22.23 26.27 -80.96
CA PRO A 283 22.98 27.02 -81.97
C PRO A 283 23.20 26.19 -83.23
N ILE A 284 22.95 26.78 -84.41
CA ILE A 284 23.15 26.11 -85.70
C ILE A 284 24.66 25.92 -85.93
N PRO A 285 25.17 24.68 -86.04
CA PRO A 285 26.57 24.45 -86.36
C PRO A 285 26.83 24.82 -87.84
N PHE A 286 28.01 25.36 -88.14
CA PHE A 286 28.46 25.60 -89.51
C PHE A 286 29.46 24.52 -89.94
N ASP A 287 29.27 23.96 -91.14
CA ASP A 287 30.22 23.00 -91.70
C ASP A 287 31.42 23.70 -92.35
N LEU A 288 31.21 24.95 -92.77
CA LEU A 288 32.22 25.75 -93.45
C LEU A 288 32.19 27.18 -92.93
N ALA A 289 33.33 27.67 -92.47
CA ALA A 289 33.57 29.08 -92.20
C ALA A 289 34.68 29.59 -93.12
N ARG A 290 34.42 30.63 -93.90
CA ARG A 290 35.43 31.34 -94.69
C ARG A 290 35.45 32.80 -94.33
N HIS A 291 36.65 33.28 -94.02
CA HIS A 291 36.94 34.70 -94.00
C HIS A 291 36.98 35.21 -95.45
N VAL A 292 36.11 36.17 -95.80
CA VAL A 292 36.06 36.72 -97.16
C VAL A 292 37.03 37.89 -97.24
N THR A 293 38.24 37.64 -97.74
CA THR A 293 39.15 38.71 -98.17
C THR A 293 38.72 39.21 -99.55
N SER A 294 37.88 40.23 -99.63
CA SER A 294 37.75 40.98 -100.89
C SER A 294 38.99 41.86 -101.06
N ILE A 295 40.03 41.32 -101.68
CA ILE A 295 41.13 42.12 -102.20
C ILE A 295 40.67 42.64 -103.56
N LYS A 296 40.25 43.91 -103.60
CA LYS A 296 40.33 44.72 -104.82
C LYS A 296 41.54 45.62 -104.61
N ASP A 297 42.70 45.17 -105.08
CA ASP A 297 43.82 46.07 -105.31
C ASP A 297 44.13 46.03 -106.80
N ASP A 298 43.86 47.16 -107.46
CA ASP A 298 44.43 47.48 -108.75
C ASP A 298 45.90 47.84 -108.49
N THR A 299 46.83 46.90 -108.61
CA THR A 299 48.21 47.21 -109.00
C THR A 299 49.00 45.96 -109.43
N ASP A 300 49.53 46.04 -110.65
CA ASP A 300 50.41 45.09 -111.32
C ASP A 300 51.64 44.67 -110.50
N ASP A 301 52.08 43.45 -110.79
CA ASP A 301 53.43 42.89 -110.61
C ASP A 301 54.01 42.84 -109.19
N SER A 302 53.85 41.70 -108.53
CA SER A 302 54.99 40.78 -108.31
C SER A 302 54.57 39.55 -107.50
N ASP A 303 55.04 38.39 -107.96
CA ASP A 303 54.82 37.07 -107.41
C ASP A 303 55.11 36.99 -105.90
N MET A 304 54.13 36.51 -105.13
CA MET A 304 54.40 35.88 -103.84
C MET A 304 53.41 34.74 -103.60
N GLU A 305 53.99 33.57 -103.30
CA GLU A 305 53.35 32.27 -103.18
C GLU A 305 52.12 32.25 -102.27
N LEU A 306 51.10 31.51 -102.72
CA LEU A 306 49.88 31.20 -102.00
C LEU A 306 50.17 30.15 -100.92
N GLU A 307 50.71 30.57 -99.77
CA GLU A 307 50.86 29.67 -98.63
C GLU A 307 49.48 29.43 -98.00
N VAL A 308 48.97 28.20 -98.16
CA VAL A 308 47.73 27.73 -97.55
C VAL A 308 47.96 27.63 -96.04
N ALA A 309 47.74 28.74 -95.33
CA ALA A 309 47.71 28.75 -93.87
C ALA A 309 46.46 27.99 -93.40
N LYS A 310 46.67 26.79 -92.88
CA LYS A 310 45.70 26.06 -92.07
C LYS A 310 45.46 26.88 -90.80
N ILE A 311 44.43 27.71 -90.79
CA ILE A 311 44.00 28.42 -89.59
C ILE A 311 43.31 27.39 -88.69
N GLU A 312 44.04 26.88 -87.69
CA GLU A 312 43.43 26.32 -86.49
C GLU A 312 42.74 27.46 -85.75
N SER A 313 41.42 27.54 -85.92
CA SER A 313 40.55 28.50 -85.24
C SER A 313 40.58 28.25 -83.73
N GLN A 314 41.40 29.00 -82.99
CA GLN A 314 41.25 29.21 -81.55
C GLN A 314 40.05 30.12 -81.28
N PHE A 315 38.86 29.55 -81.37
CA PHE A 315 37.65 30.11 -80.75
C PHE A 315 37.04 29.01 -79.88
N ASP A 316 37.53 28.89 -78.64
CA ASP A 316 37.03 27.93 -77.64
C ASP A 316 35.67 28.33 -77.03
N GLN A 317 34.91 29.19 -77.70
CA GLN A 317 33.53 29.52 -77.31
C GLN A 317 32.62 29.58 -78.54
N PRO A 318 31.47 28.89 -78.54
CA PRO A 318 30.52 28.96 -79.65
C PRO A 318 29.92 30.37 -79.75
N ILE A 319 29.92 30.94 -80.96
CA ILE A 319 29.19 32.17 -81.25
C ILE A 319 27.70 31.82 -81.25
N VAL A 320 26.97 32.28 -80.23
CA VAL A 320 25.53 32.04 -80.06
C VAL A 320 24.76 33.12 -80.82
N ILE A 321 24.06 32.73 -81.89
CA ILE A 321 23.13 33.61 -82.62
C ILE A 321 21.70 33.22 -82.20
N ASP A 322 21.04 34.07 -81.42
CA ASP A 322 19.65 33.88 -80.97
C ASP A 322 18.68 34.49 -81.99
N GLN A 323 18.05 33.67 -82.83
CA GLN A 323 16.98 34.12 -83.73
C GLN A 323 15.63 34.04 -83.02
N ARG A 324 15.07 35.20 -82.66
CA ARG A 324 13.69 35.32 -82.19
C ARG A 324 12.80 35.91 -83.27
N HIS A 325 11.88 35.07 -83.74
CA HIS A 325 10.70 35.35 -84.57
C HIS A 325 10.96 35.72 -86.04
N GLY A 326 10.20 35.06 -86.91
CA GLY A 326 10.45 35.02 -88.35
C GLY A 326 10.31 36.35 -89.06
N GLU A 327 11.37 36.71 -89.78
CA GLU A 327 11.37 37.33 -91.11
C GLU A 327 12.81 37.24 -91.63
N ILE A 328 12.97 36.92 -92.91
CA ILE A 328 14.26 36.81 -93.60
C ILE A 328 14.75 38.23 -93.91
N LEU A 329 15.91 38.63 -93.38
CA LEU A 329 16.98 39.34 -94.10
C LEU A 329 18.16 39.71 -93.17
N ASP A 330 19.30 39.10 -93.52
CA ASP A 330 20.71 39.52 -93.49
C ASP A 330 21.17 40.69 -92.59
N GLN A 331 22.24 40.38 -91.84
CA GLN A 331 23.13 41.24 -91.01
C GLN A 331 22.76 41.36 -89.52
N VAL A 332 23.58 40.71 -88.66
CA VAL A 332 23.55 40.84 -87.21
C VAL A 332 24.88 41.46 -86.74
N GLU A 333 24.80 42.63 -86.11
CA GLU A 333 25.90 43.39 -85.52
C GLU A 333 25.98 43.09 -84.00
N ILE A 334 27.12 42.63 -83.48
CA ILE A 334 27.29 42.27 -82.06
C ILE A 334 28.00 43.41 -81.31
N GLN A 335 27.33 44.02 -80.32
CA GLN A 335 27.93 44.98 -79.39
C GLN A 335 28.33 44.30 -78.06
N GLU A 336 29.51 44.66 -77.57
CA GLU A 336 30.20 44.12 -76.39
C GLU A 336 29.51 44.53 -75.07
N ILE A 337 29.11 43.57 -74.22
CA ILE A 337 28.57 43.84 -72.87
C ILE A 337 29.61 43.46 -71.83
N SER A 338 30.31 44.46 -71.28
CA SER A 338 31.11 44.33 -70.07
C SER A 338 30.37 45.01 -68.91
N LYS A 339 30.03 44.25 -67.86
CA LYS A 339 29.91 44.68 -66.46
C LYS A 339 29.59 43.48 -65.55
N GLY A 340 30.48 43.27 -64.59
CA GLY A 340 30.51 42.13 -63.68
C GLY A 340 29.37 42.08 -62.66
N TRP A 341 29.10 40.86 -62.21
CA TRP A 341 28.17 40.52 -61.14
C TRP A 341 28.93 40.29 -59.83
N PRO A 342 28.44 40.76 -58.67
CA PRO A 342 28.85 40.23 -57.38
C PRO A 342 27.86 39.15 -56.88
N LEU A 343 28.42 38.00 -56.52
CA LEU A 343 27.79 36.90 -55.79
C LEU A 343 27.29 37.38 -54.41
N ALA A 344 25.97 37.38 -54.19
CA ALA A 344 25.38 37.50 -52.86
C ALA A 344 25.04 36.09 -52.33
N VAL A 345 25.71 35.71 -51.25
CA VAL A 345 25.48 34.46 -50.51
C VAL A 345 24.21 34.59 -49.66
N ASN A 346 23.35 33.60 -49.84
CA ASN A 346 22.06 33.39 -49.19
C ASN A 346 22.20 33.35 -47.65
N LYS A 347 21.37 34.10 -46.91
CA LYS A 347 21.22 33.96 -45.45
C LYS A 347 19.89 33.30 -45.15
N ASP A 348 19.98 32.14 -44.53
CA ASP A 348 18.87 31.33 -44.07
C ASP A 348 17.99 32.00 -43.01
N TYR A 349 16.74 31.58 -43.09
CA TYR A 349 15.54 31.99 -42.36
C TYR A 349 15.61 31.73 -40.85
N LYS A 350 15.08 32.67 -40.06
CA LYS A 350 14.61 32.42 -38.68
C LYS A 350 13.12 32.74 -38.59
N TYR A 351 12.32 31.72 -38.30
CA TYR A 351 10.93 31.85 -37.85
C TYR A 351 10.92 32.22 -36.36
N SER A 352 10.26 33.32 -36.01
CA SER A 352 9.90 33.68 -34.64
C SER A 352 8.38 33.56 -34.46
N ASN A 353 7.95 32.60 -33.65
CA ASN A 353 6.57 32.52 -33.15
C ASN A 353 6.36 33.62 -32.10
N GLY A 354 5.48 34.57 -32.42
CA GLY A 354 4.95 35.57 -31.49
C GLY A 354 3.44 35.43 -31.39
N THR A 355 2.99 34.94 -30.24
CA THR A 355 1.60 35.00 -29.77
C THR A 355 1.17 36.44 -29.53
N TYR A 356 -0.03 36.81 -30.01
CA TYR A 356 -0.77 37.99 -29.54
C TYR A 356 -2.15 37.55 -29.07
N SER A 357 -2.39 37.75 -27.77
CA SER A 357 -3.72 37.91 -27.18
C SER A 357 -4.08 39.39 -27.21
N ASN A 358 -5.18 39.72 -27.88
CA ASN A 358 -6.36 40.35 -27.28
C ASN A 358 -7.51 40.30 -28.29
#